data_AF-A0A0C9U2A7-F1
#
_entry.id   AF-A0A0C9U2A7-F1
#
_cell.length_a   1.000
_cell.length_b   1.000
_cell.length_c   1.000
_cell.angle_alpha   90.00
_cell.angle_beta   90.00
_cell.angle_gamma   90.00
#
_symmetry.space_group_name_H-M   'P 1'
#
loop_
_entity.id
_entity.type
_entity.pdbx_description
1 polymer ?
#
loop_
_entity_poly.entity_id
_entity_poly.type
_entity_poly.pdbx_seq_one_letter_code
_entity_poly.pdbx_strand_id
1 'polypeptide(L)'
;MSANFLNQPQPAPRRRYRIGGYRISSDAAAQWASKLAGRELDPMRNAPTIKDVVLEKTVPVGANFREVGEDIGVHWMLITQGEKFDGYKDMDPNQIPQFKPGERDVHALKLLQEAGIKEYEFATVLD
;
A
#
# COMPACT_ATOMS: atom_id res chain seq x y z
N MET A 1 -49.99 -11.75 5.43
CA MET A 1 -49.28 -10.54 4.97
C MET A 1 -47.79 -10.85 4.99
N SER A 2 -47.21 -11.12 3.82
CA SER A 2 -45.78 -11.43 3.71
C SER A 2 -45.01 -10.12 3.65
N ALA A 3 -44.15 -9.89 4.64
CA ALA A 3 -43.28 -8.72 4.66
C ALA A 3 -42.20 -8.87 3.59
N ASN A 4 -42.24 -8.01 2.57
CA ASN A 4 -41.13 -7.79 1.65
C ASN A 4 -39.98 -7.16 2.46
N PHE A 5 -39.00 -7.97 2.87
CA PHE A 5 -37.69 -7.47 3.24
C PHE A 5 -37.03 -6.98 1.95
N LEU A 6 -37.23 -5.68 1.66
CA LEU A 6 -36.42 -4.97 0.68
C LEU A 6 -34.95 -5.22 1.03
N ASN A 7 -34.24 -5.86 0.11
CA ASN A 7 -32.79 -6.02 0.11
C ASN A 7 -32.18 -4.61 0.10
N GLN A 8 -32.00 -3.99 1.27
CA GLN A 8 -31.28 -2.73 1.36
C GLN A 8 -29.83 -3.02 0.97
N PRO A 9 -29.22 -2.27 0.04
CA PRO A 9 -27.81 -2.46 -0.27
C PRO A 9 -27.02 -2.24 1.01
N GLN A 10 -26.23 -3.25 1.38
CA GLN A 10 -25.33 -3.14 2.53
C GLN A 10 -24.43 -1.93 2.32
N PRO A 11 -24.27 -1.04 3.31
CA PRO A 11 -23.38 0.10 3.16
C PRO A 11 -21.97 -0.41 2.85
N ALA A 12 -21.31 0.24 1.88
CA ALA A 12 -19.96 -0.11 1.47
C ALA A 12 -19.04 -0.17 2.71
N PRO A 13 -18.12 -1.17 2.79
CA PRO A 13 -17.19 -1.28 3.90
C PRO A 13 -16.48 0.05 4.16
N ARG A 14 -16.47 0.51 5.42
CA ARG A 14 -15.82 1.77 5.79
C ARG A 14 -14.31 1.63 5.77
N ARG A 15 -13.63 2.68 5.31
CA ARG A 15 -12.18 2.84 5.36
C ARG A 15 -11.88 4.03 6.26
N ARG A 16 -11.26 3.79 7.41
CA ARG A 16 -11.16 4.78 8.50
C ARG A 16 -9.89 5.63 8.43
N TYR A 17 -9.00 5.28 7.52
CA TYR A 17 -7.76 5.98 7.30
C TYR A 17 -7.54 6.22 5.82
N ARG A 18 -6.79 7.26 5.53
CA ARG A 18 -6.07 7.41 4.27
C ARG A 18 -4.58 7.32 4.57
N ILE A 19 -3.85 6.61 3.73
CA ILE A 19 -2.40 6.45 3.84
C ILE A 19 -1.74 6.99 2.57
N GLY A 20 -0.53 7.51 2.73
CA GLY A 20 0.26 8.13 1.67
C GLY A 20 1.68 7.61 1.66
N GLY A 21 2.28 7.60 0.47
CA GLY A 21 3.64 7.14 0.25
C GLY A 21 3.85 6.62 -1.17
N TYR A 22 4.84 5.76 -1.36
CA TYR A 22 5.23 5.26 -2.67
C TYR A 22 4.69 3.87 -2.95
N ARG A 23 3.85 3.76 -3.98
CA ARG A 23 3.31 2.51 -4.49
C ARG A 23 4.28 1.91 -5.52
N ILE A 24 4.48 0.59 -5.42
CA ILE A 24 5.25 -0.23 -6.36
C ILE A 24 4.44 -1.47 -6.74
N SER A 25 4.79 -2.10 -7.86
CA SER A 25 4.20 -3.38 -8.26
C SER A 25 4.67 -4.52 -7.37
N SER A 26 3.90 -5.61 -7.32
CA SER A 26 4.32 -6.84 -6.64
C SER A 26 5.61 -7.43 -7.21
N ASP A 27 5.84 -7.31 -8.52
CA ASP A 27 7.09 -7.75 -9.14
C ASP A 27 8.29 -6.92 -8.65
N ALA A 28 8.14 -5.60 -8.56
CA ALA A 28 9.19 -4.73 -8.02
C ALA A 28 9.46 -5.02 -6.54
N ALA A 29 8.40 -5.25 -5.74
CA ALA A 29 8.53 -5.66 -4.35
C ALA A 29 9.26 -7.01 -4.20
N ALA A 30 8.90 -8.01 -5.02
CA ALA A 30 9.54 -9.32 -5.02
C ALA A 30 11.00 -9.25 -5.47
N GLN A 31 11.32 -8.47 -6.51
CA GLN A 31 12.70 -8.24 -6.94
C GLN A 31 13.55 -7.59 -5.85
N TRP A 32 13.01 -6.60 -5.16
CA TRP A 32 13.71 -5.94 -4.06
C TRP A 32 13.93 -6.89 -2.89
N ALA A 33 12.88 -7.59 -2.44
CA ALA A 33 12.98 -8.57 -1.38
C ALA A 33 13.95 -9.71 -1.74
N SER A 34 13.98 -10.16 -3.00
CA SER A 34 14.90 -11.20 -3.48
C SER A 34 16.36 -10.78 -3.33
N LYS A 35 16.69 -9.52 -3.70
CA LYS A 35 18.03 -8.96 -3.53
C LYS A 35 18.44 -8.91 -2.06
N LEU A 36 17.52 -8.51 -1.19
CA LEU A 36 17.76 -8.43 0.26
C LEU A 36 17.93 -9.80 0.90
N ALA A 37 17.14 -10.80 0.47
CA ALA A 37 17.16 -12.15 1.01
C ALA A 37 18.27 -13.04 0.42
N GLY A 38 18.94 -12.62 -0.66
CA GLY A 38 19.96 -13.40 -1.35
C GLY A 38 19.42 -14.63 -2.09
N ARG A 39 18.11 -14.69 -2.35
CA ARG A 39 17.43 -15.76 -3.10
C ARG A 39 16.22 -15.22 -3.83
N GLU A 40 15.80 -15.89 -4.89
CA GLU A 40 14.58 -15.54 -5.62
C GLU A 40 13.33 -15.76 -4.75
N LEU A 41 12.40 -14.81 -4.82
CA LEU A 41 11.09 -14.83 -4.15
C LEU A 41 9.99 -14.68 -5.20
N ASP A 42 9.00 -15.56 -5.13
CA ASP A 42 7.80 -15.49 -5.95
C ASP A 42 6.79 -14.52 -5.32
N PRO A 43 6.26 -13.54 -6.07
CA PRO A 43 5.38 -12.50 -5.54
C PRO A 43 4.10 -13.05 -4.90
N MET A 44 3.53 -14.16 -5.42
CA MET A 44 2.28 -14.72 -4.92
C MET A 44 2.50 -15.68 -3.75
N ARG A 45 3.57 -16.48 -3.79
CA ARG A 45 3.85 -17.52 -2.79
C ARG A 45 4.63 -17.01 -1.60
N ASN A 46 5.32 -15.88 -1.75
CA ASN A 46 6.21 -15.35 -0.72
C ASN A 46 5.79 -13.97 -0.20
N ALA A 47 4.54 -13.53 -0.40
CA ALA A 47 4.05 -12.23 0.10
C ALA A 47 4.40 -11.94 1.58
N PRO A 48 4.25 -12.88 2.54
CA PRO A 48 4.68 -12.64 3.92
C PRO A 48 6.19 -12.39 4.05
N THR A 49 7.02 -13.19 3.36
CA THR A 49 8.48 -13.01 3.38
C THR A 49 8.90 -11.71 2.69
N ILE A 50 8.26 -11.35 1.59
CA ILE A 50 8.49 -10.07 0.88
C ILE A 50 8.22 -8.91 1.83
N LYS A 51 7.08 -8.95 2.54
CA LYS A 51 6.75 -7.97 3.56
C LYS A 51 7.85 -7.86 4.60
N ASP A 52 8.18 -8.96 5.27
CA ASP A 52 9.07 -8.94 6.44
C ASP A 52 10.46 -8.42 6.07
N VAL A 53 11.05 -8.92 4.98
CA VAL A 53 12.40 -8.55 4.53
C VAL A 53 12.48 -7.08 4.13
N VAL A 54 11.46 -6.57 3.43
CA VAL A 54 11.42 -5.15 3.04
C VAL A 54 11.09 -4.25 4.24
N LEU A 55 10.24 -4.73 5.15
CA LEU A 55 9.87 -4.01 6.37
C LEU A 55 11.10 -3.74 7.25
N GLU A 56 12.01 -4.72 7.38
CA GLU A 56 13.29 -4.54 8.09
C GLU A 56 14.14 -3.38 7.55
N LYS A 57 14.03 -3.04 6.25
CA LYS A 57 14.74 -1.91 5.64
C LYS A 57 13.99 -0.59 5.73
N THR A 58 12.67 -0.63 5.77
CA THR A 58 11.82 0.57 5.73
C THR A 58 11.53 1.12 7.13
N VAL A 59 11.44 0.29 8.16
CA VAL A 59 11.20 0.72 9.56
C VAL A 59 12.26 1.69 10.08
N PRO A 60 13.58 1.49 9.85
CA PRO A 60 14.61 2.43 10.32
C PRO A 60 14.49 3.85 9.76
N VAL A 61 13.80 4.02 8.62
CA VAL A 61 13.54 5.34 8.02
C VAL A 61 12.14 5.88 8.33
N GLY A 62 11.41 5.23 9.24
CA GLY A 62 10.07 5.63 9.65
C GLY A 62 8.99 5.35 8.60
N ALA A 63 9.24 4.41 7.68
CA ALA A 63 8.28 3.96 6.70
C ALA A 63 7.75 2.56 7.05
N ASN A 64 6.46 2.33 6.85
CA ASN A 64 5.85 1.01 6.91
C ASN A 64 5.77 0.41 5.51
N PHE A 65 5.55 -0.91 5.40
CA PHE A 65 5.45 -1.60 4.12
C PHE A 65 4.37 -2.69 4.15
N ARG A 66 3.40 -2.61 3.23
CA ARG A 66 2.35 -3.63 3.07
C ARG A 66 1.68 -3.55 1.70
N GLU A 67 0.89 -4.58 1.40
CA GLU A 67 -0.05 -4.59 0.29
C GLU A 67 -1.13 -3.51 0.48
N VAL A 68 -1.53 -2.88 -0.62
CA VAL A 68 -2.58 -1.85 -0.65
C VAL A 68 -3.45 -1.99 -1.91
N GLY A 69 -4.64 -1.41 -1.85
CA GLY A 69 -5.61 -1.43 -2.94
C GLY A 69 -6.73 -2.45 -2.70
N GLU A 70 -7.70 -2.46 -3.61
CA GLU A 70 -8.83 -3.38 -3.55
C GLU A 70 -8.47 -4.78 -4.08
N ASP A 71 -7.49 -4.85 -4.99
CA ASP A 71 -6.99 -6.11 -5.55
C ASP A 71 -5.78 -6.62 -4.75
N ILE A 72 -5.93 -7.82 -4.18
CA ILE A 72 -4.88 -8.48 -3.40
C ILE A 72 -3.69 -8.83 -4.30
N GLY A 73 -2.47 -8.59 -3.80
CA GLY A 73 -1.25 -9.00 -4.49
C GLY A 73 -0.92 -8.19 -5.75
N VAL A 74 -1.56 -7.03 -5.98
CA VAL A 74 -1.25 -6.17 -7.14
C VAL A 74 -0.24 -5.09 -6.77
N HIS A 75 -0.43 -4.43 -5.63
CA HIS A 75 0.36 -3.28 -5.23
C HIS A 75 0.86 -3.39 -3.80
N TRP A 76 2.11 -2.95 -3.63
CA TRP A 76 2.72 -2.71 -2.33
C TRP A 76 2.97 -1.22 -2.16
N MET A 77 2.96 -0.75 -0.91
CA MET A 77 3.22 0.65 -0.61
C MET A 77 4.22 0.80 0.52
N LEU A 78 5.21 1.65 0.30
CA LEU A 78 6.04 2.23 1.35
C LEU A 78 5.26 3.41 1.93
N ILE A 79 4.66 3.20 3.10
CA ILE A 79 3.76 4.15 3.75
C ILE A 79 4.58 5.07 4.65
N THR A 80 4.49 6.37 4.39
CA THR A 80 5.20 7.43 5.12
C THR A 80 4.24 8.37 5.85
N GLN A 81 2.98 8.40 5.41
CA GLN A 81 1.93 9.28 5.90
C GLN A 81 0.64 8.48 6.19
N GLY A 82 -0.08 8.88 7.22
CA GLY A 82 -1.35 8.26 7.60
C GLY A 82 -2.18 9.21 8.43
N GLU A 83 -3.45 9.38 8.05
CA GLU A 83 -4.40 10.23 8.75
C GLU A 83 -5.78 9.58 8.79
N LYS A 84 -6.56 9.90 9.83
CA LYS A 84 -7.96 9.49 9.93
C LYS A 84 -8.75 10.12 8.79
N PHE A 85 -9.62 9.34 8.18
CA PHE A 85 -10.51 9.77 7.10
C PHE A 85 -11.77 8.91 7.12
N ASP A 86 -12.94 9.48 6.83
CA ASP A 86 -14.21 8.73 6.79
C ASP A 86 -14.53 8.35 5.33
N GLY A 87 -13.74 7.41 4.81
CA GLY A 87 -13.90 6.86 3.47
C GLY A 87 -14.73 5.59 3.45
N TYR A 88 -14.98 5.08 2.24
CA TYR A 88 -15.66 3.82 2.02
C TYR A 88 -15.07 3.12 0.79
N LYS A 89 -15.29 1.81 0.70
CA LYS A 89 -14.87 0.99 -0.44
C LYS A 89 -15.41 1.57 -1.75
N ASP A 90 -14.59 1.58 -2.79
CA ASP A 90 -14.94 2.08 -4.14
C ASP A 90 -15.33 3.58 -4.18
N MET A 91 -14.96 4.35 -3.14
CA MET A 91 -15.07 5.81 -3.16
C MET A 91 -14.24 6.37 -4.32
N ASP A 92 -14.80 7.37 -5.02
CA ASP A 92 -14.11 8.04 -6.12
C ASP A 92 -12.77 8.61 -5.62
N PRO A 93 -11.63 8.21 -6.22
CA PRO A 93 -10.32 8.70 -5.83
C PRO A 93 -10.20 10.23 -5.81
N ASN A 94 -10.97 10.94 -6.63
CA ASN A 94 -10.99 12.41 -6.67
C ASN A 94 -11.60 13.04 -5.41
N GLN A 95 -12.38 12.27 -4.64
CA GLN A 95 -12.96 12.70 -3.37
C GLN A 95 -12.03 12.48 -2.19
N ILE A 96 -10.94 11.73 -2.37
CA ILE A 96 -9.93 11.49 -1.35
C ILE A 96 -8.92 12.63 -1.43
N PRO A 97 -8.78 13.45 -0.36
CA PRO A 97 -7.73 14.46 -0.33
C PRO A 97 -6.37 13.77 -0.53
N GLN A 98 -5.56 14.28 -1.45
CA GLN A 98 -4.26 13.69 -1.76
C GLN A 98 -3.18 14.24 -0.82
N PHE A 99 -2.32 13.36 -0.31
CA PHE A 99 -1.08 13.77 0.35
C PHE A 99 -0.12 14.42 -0.65
N LYS A 100 0.86 15.15 -0.12
CA LYS A 100 2.02 15.62 -0.87
C LYS A 100 3.29 15.03 -0.27
N PRO A 101 4.33 14.74 -1.06
CA PRO A 101 5.61 14.29 -0.51
C PRO A 101 6.14 15.29 0.52
N GLY A 102 6.58 14.76 1.66
CA GLY A 102 7.19 15.51 2.76
C GLY A 102 8.59 15.00 3.11
N GLU A 103 9.10 15.39 4.28
CA GLU A 103 10.48 15.06 4.71
C GLU A 103 10.73 13.55 4.83
N ARG A 104 9.74 12.79 5.34
CA ARG A 104 9.84 11.33 5.46
C ARG A 104 9.91 10.63 4.09
N ASP A 105 9.35 11.24 3.06
CA ASP A 105 9.34 10.69 1.70
C ASP A 105 10.71 10.74 1.05
N VAL A 106 11.59 11.67 1.45
CA VAL A 106 12.97 11.74 0.96
C VAL A 106 13.73 10.44 1.27
N HIS A 107 13.54 9.89 2.46
CA HIS A 107 14.21 8.65 2.86
C HIS A 107 13.60 7.41 2.18
N ALA A 108 12.26 7.35 2.07
CA ALA A 108 11.59 6.27 1.35
C ALA A 108 11.99 6.25 -0.14
N LEU A 109 12.07 7.43 -0.77
CA LEU A 109 12.51 7.57 -2.15
C LEU A 109 13.96 7.08 -2.34
N LYS A 110 14.85 7.43 -1.41
CA LYS A 110 16.23 6.97 -1.43
C LYS A 110 16.32 5.43 -1.36
N LEU A 111 15.52 4.77 -0.51
CA LEU A 111 15.48 3.30 -0.46
C LEU A 111 15.06 2.68 -1.79
N LEU A 112 14.06 3.25 -2.46
CA LEU A 112 13.62 2.77 -3.78
C LEU A 112 14.73 2.91 -4.84
N GLN A 113 15.45 4.04 -4.81
CA GLN A 113 16.58 4.28 -5.71
C GLN A 113 17.73 3.30 -5.45
N GLU A 114 18.09 3.06 -4.17
CA GLU A 114 19.11 2.09 -3.77
C GLU A 114 18.72 0.64 -4.13
N ALA A 115 17.43 0.33 -4.07
CA ALA A 115 16.88 -0.94 -4.54
C ALA A 115 16.92 -1.10 -6.08
N GLY A 116 17.17 0.00 -6.80
CA GLY A 116 17.12 0.06 -8.26
C GLY A 116 15.71 0.05 -8.83
N ILE A 117 14.69 0.36 -8.03
CA ILE A 117 13.29 0.43 -8.46
C ILE A 117 13.09 1.78 -9.16
N LYS A 118 12.67 1.74 -10.42
CA LYS A 118 12.44 2.94 -11.25
C LYS A 118 10.97 3.29 -11.41
N GLU A 119 10.10 2.28 -11.32
CA GLU A 119 8.66 2.42 -11.51
C GLU A 119 7.99 2.47 -10.14
N TYR A 120 7.76 3.68 -9.66
CA TYR A 120 7.02 3.96 -8.44
C TYR A 120 6.16 5.20 -8.62
N GLU A 121 5.08 5.26 -7.87
CA GLU A 121 4.12 6.37 -7.88
C GLU A 121 3.88 6.84 -6.45
N PHE A 122 3.94 8.16 -6.22
CA PHE A 122 3.45 8.69 -4.94
C PHE A 122 1.92 8.74 -4.98
N ALA A 123 1.26 8.00 -4.09
CA ALA A 123 -0.18 7.83 -4.10
C ALA A 123 -0.79 8.02 -2.71
N THR A 124 -2.10 8.31 -2.69
CA THR A 124 -2.93 8.24 -1.48
C THR A 124 -3.98 7.16 -1.67
N VAL A 125 -4.11 6.25 -0.72
CA VAL A 125 -5.10 5.16 -0.76
C VAL A 125 -5.87 5.07 0.55
N LEU A 126 -7.07 4.51 0.50
CA LEU A 126 -7.89 4.25 1.68
C LEU A 126 -7.46 2.95 2.37
N ASP A 127 -7.58 2.94 3.70
CA ASP A 127 -7.31 1.78 4.56
C ASP A 127 -8.46 1.53 5.55
#